data_AF-A0A9X3UQM2-F1
#
_entry.id   AF-A0A9X3UQM2-F1
#
_cell.length_a   1.000
_cell.length_b   1.000
_cell.length_c   1.000
_cell.angle_alpha   90.00
_cell.angle_beta   90.00
_cell.angle_gamma   90.00
#
_symmetry.space_group_name_H-M   'P 1'
#
loop_
_entity.id
_entity.type
_entity.pdbx_description
1 polymer ?
#
loop_
_entity_poly.entity_id
_entity_poly.type
_entity_poly.pdbx_seq_one_letter_code
_entity_poly.pdbx_strand_id
1 'polypeptide(L)'
;MRNASPCLLALAAVLMLPVPGQTEDTVARRCPQVLAGYAANDDAVRLEFNGSDNMSFRFLVAGEEPYDGFVFEAENEPGIAGVILDNCPDGDVTGVELDACTVWRGHMYGIDDNGGTVELGAADAPAVGQLHLKGLAEALTKRLPDLAERIPQDQIERLNLVACQE
;
A
#
# COMPACT_ATOMS: atom_id res chain seq x y z
N MET A 1 56.13 62.92 3.75
CA MET A 1 56.62 61.75 2.99
C MET A 1 56.57 60.54 3.90
N ARG A 2 56.02 59.40 3.41
CA ARG A 2 55.99 58.04 4.02
C ARG A 2 55.07 57.92 5.26
N ASN A 3 54.17 56.95 5.40
CA ASN A 3 54.00 55.63 4.78
C ASN A 3 52.52 55.20 4.76
N ALA A 4 52.17 54.39 3.77
CA ALA A 4 50.89 53.69 3.64
C ALA A 4 50.84 52.40 4.49
N SER A 5 49.64 51.99 4.90
CA SER A 5 49.22 50.59 4.93
C SER A 5 47.70 50.47 5.08
N PRO A 6 47.01 49.63 4.26
CA PRO A 6 45.56 49.46 4.28
C PRO A 6 45.16 48.25 5.15
N CYS A 7 44.04 48.34 5.86
CA CYS A 7 43.43 47.19 6.51
C CYS A 7 42.08 46.89 5.83
N LEU A 8 42.07 45.82 5.05
CA LEU A 8 40.90 45.20 4.44
C LEU A 8 39.82 44.91 5.50
N LEU A 9 38.57 45.27 5.22
CA LEU A 9 37.40 44.67 5.84
C LEU A 9 36.72 43.79 4.79
N ALA A 10 36.78 42.48 5.01
CA ALA A 10 36.17 41.46 4.17
C ALA A 10 34.64 41.47 4.33
N LEU A 11 33.90 41.58 3.23
CA LEU A 11 32.49 41.22 3.17
C LEU A 11 32.37 39.69 3.11
N ALA A 12 31.85 39.08 4.17
CA ALA A 12 31.41 37.69 4.14
C ALA A 12 29.95 37.63 3.66
N ALA A 13 29.76 37.31 2.37
CA ALA A 13 28.45 36.98 1.83
C ALA A 13 28.16 35.50 2.13
N VAL A 14 27.25 35.23 3.06
CA VAL A 14 26.75 33.88 3.34
C VAL A 14 25.74 33.52 2.26
N LEU A 15 26.16 32.74 1.26
CA LEU A 15 25.27 32.10 0.30
C LEU A 15 24.56 30.93 0.99
N MET A 16 23.30 31.14 1.40
CA MET A 16 22.42 30.03 1.73
C MET A 16 22.02 29.33 0.43
N LEU A 17 22.62 28.17 0.16
CA LEU A 17 22.14 27.24 -0.86
C LEU A 17 20.87 26.56 -0.31
N PRO A 18 19.78 26.46 -1.09
CA PRO A 18 18.70 25.56 -0.73
C PRO A 18 19.26 24.13 -0.77
N VAL A 19 19.03 23.35 0.29
CA VAL A 19 19.24 21.90 0.29
C VAL A 19 17.97 21.30 -0.30
N PRO A 20 17.96 20.82 -1.56
CA PRO A 20 16.87 19.98 -2.02
C PRO A 20 17.09 18.59 -1.44
N GLY A 21 16.19 18.18 -0.55
CA GLY A 21 16.12 16.80 -0.10
C GLY A 21 15.74 16.69 1.35
N GLN A 22 14.88 15.71 1.61
CA GLN A 22 14.45 15.17 2.90
C GLN A 22 13.16 15.78 3.48
N THR A 23 12.02 15.13 3.21
CA THR A 23 11.23 14.42 4.25
C THR A 23 10.09 13.60 3.61
N GLU A 24 10.38 12.48 2.97
CA GLU A 24 9.35 11.49 2.58
C GLU A 24 9.89 10.08 2.88
N ASP A 25 10.18 9.80 4.15
CA ASP A 25 10.57 8.42 4.55
C ASP A 25 10.40 8.14 6.07
N THR A 26 9.57 8.93 6.76
CA THR A 26 9.29 8.73 8.19
C THR A 26 7.85 8.33 8.49
N VAL A 27 6.98 8.33 7.47
CA VAL A 27 5.57 7.92 7.59
C VAL A 27 5.46 6.40 7.64
N ALA A 28 6.21 5.66 6.81
CA ALA A 28 6.15 4.19 6.77
C ALA A 28 6.55 3.53 8.10
N ARG A 29 7.62 3.99 8.76
CA ARG A 29 8.09 3.40 10.04
C ARG A 29 7.19 3.68 11.25
N ARG A 30 6.16 4.52 11.09
CA ARG A 30 5.21 4.86 12.17
C ARG A 30 3.78 4.46 11.87
N CYS A 31 3.48 4.05 10.65
CA CYS A 31 2.13 3.66 10.30
C CYS A 31 1.85 2.26 10.82
N PRO A 32 0.89 2.05 11.73
CA PRO A 32 0.38 0.73 12.02
C PRO A 32 -0.21 0.12 10.75
N GLN A 33 0.01 -1.17 10.52
CA GLN A 33 -0.48 -1.89 9.33
C GLN A 33 -2.00 -1.71 9.16
N VAL A 34 -2.74 -1.65 10.27
CA VAL A 34 -4.20 -1.47 10.29
C VAL A 34 -4.67 -0.07 9.87
N LEU A 35 -3.77 0.92 9.77
CA LEU A 35 -4.08 2.27 9.29
C LEU A 35 -3.53 2.52 7.88
N ALA A 36 -2.82 1.56 7.31
CA ALA A 36 -2.13 1.74 6.05
C ALA A 36 -3.09 1.80 4.85
N GLY A 37 -2.76 2.66 3.88
CA GLY A 37 -3.37 2.71 2.56
C GLY A 37 -2.34 2.40 1.48
N TYR A 38 -2.66 1.47 0.60
CA TYR A 38 -1.81 0.98 -0.49
C TYR A 38 -2.45 1.27 -1.86
N ALA A 39 -1.64 1.55 -2.87
CA ALA A 39 -2.12 1.82 -4.23
C ALA A 39 -1.20 1.28 -5.32
N ALA A 40 -1.79 0.94 -6.47
CA ALA A 40 -1.05 0.80 -7.73
C ALA A 40 -0.49 2.17 -8.16
N ASN A 41 0.50 2.19 -9.06
CA ASN A 41 1.22 3.43 -9.41
C ASN A 41 0.33 4.54 -10.01
N ASP A 42 -0.81 4.17 -10.60
CA ASP A 42 -1.77 5.09 -11.22
C ASP A 42 -2.99 5.39 -10.33
N ASP A 43 -2.97 4.94 -9.06
CA ASP A 43 -4.04 5.04 -8.07
C ASP A 43 -5.39 4.41 -8.50
N ALA A 44 -5.43 3.68 -9.62
CA ALA A 44 -6.66 3.10 -10.13
C ALA A 44 -7.09 1.84 -9.35
N VAL A 45 -6.18 1.26 -8.56
CA VAL A 45 -6.42 0.18 -7.62
C VAL A 45 -5.86 0.60 -6.26
N ARG A 46 -6.68 0.55 -5.20
CA ARG A 46 -6.26 0.87 -3.83
C ARG A 46 -6.80 -0.13 -2.81
N LEU A 47 -6.04 -0.30 -1.73
CA LEU A 47 -6.42 -1.06 -0.54
C LEU A 47 -6.25 -0.16 0.67
N GLU A 48 -7.31 0.10 1.42
CA GLU A 48 -7.29 0.99 2.58
C GLU A 48 -7.76 0.22 3.81
N PHE A 49 -6.88 -0.04 4.77
CA PHE A 49 -7.25 -0.70 6.02
C PHE A 49 -8.16 0.20 6.87
N ASN A 50 -9.10 -0.37 7.61
CA ASN A 50 -10.15 0.42 8.29
C ASN A 50 -9.80 0.83 9.72
N GLY A 51 -8.59 0.56 10.21
CA GLY A 51 -8.18 0.82 11.59
C GLY A 51 -8.67 -0.20 12.63
N SER A 52 -9.35 -1.27 12.21
CA SER A 52 -9.90 -2.29 13.09
C SER A 52 -8.95 -3.46 13.34
N ASP A 53 -8.88 -3.97 14.57
CA ASP A 53 -7.95 -5.05 14.96
C ASP A 53 -8.09 -6.35 14.13
N ASN A 54 -9.25 -6.57 13.49
CA ASN A 54 -9.47 -7.69 12.58
C ASN A 54 -8.88 -7.49 11.17
N MET A 55 -8.10 -6.42 10.95
CA MET A 55 -7.43 -6.11 9.69
C MET A 55 -8.37 -6.14 8.48
N SER A 56 -9.58 -5.59 8.64
CA SER A 56 -10.49 -5.36 7.52
C SER A 56 -10.03 -4.15 6.69
N PHE A 57 -10.34 -4.17 5.40
CA PHE A 57 -9.97 -3.11 4.47
C PHE A 57 -11.05 -2.87 3.42
N ARG A 58 -11.07 -1.67 2.84
CA ARG A 58 -11.79 -1.38 1.60
C ARG A 58 -10.88 -1.58 0.42
N PHE A 59 -11.39 -2.21 -0.62
CA PHE A 59 -10.69 -2.35 -1.89
C PHE A 59 -11.38 -1.51 -2.95
N LEU A 60 -10.64 -0.57 -3.53
CA LEU A 60 -11.16 0.45 -4.43
C LEU A 60 -10.60 0.23 -5.83
N VAL A 61 -11.49 0.18 -6.81
CA VAL A 61 -11.13 0.15 -8.22
C VAL A 61 -11.79 1.35 -8.91
N ALA A 62 -11.02 2.09 -9.70
CA ALA A 62 -11.51 3.31 -10.34
C ALA A 62 -12.66 3.02 -11.32
N GLY A 63 -13.86 3.50 -10.98
CA GLY A 63 -15.08 3.32 -11.77
C GLY A 63 -16.02 2.24 -11.22
N GLU A 64 -15.61 1.53 -10.18
CA GLU A 64 -16.42 0.50 -9.53
C GLU A 64 -16.89 0.95 -8.15
N GLU A 65 -17.94 0.31 -7.65
CA GLU A 65 -18.29 0.40 -6.23
C GLU A 65 -17.20 -0.26 -5.38
N PRO A 66 -16.93 0.23 -4.16
CA PRO A 66 -15.94 -0.37 -3.28
C PRO A 66 -16.28 -1.81 -2.90
N TYR A 67 -15.26 -2.66 -2.83
CA TYR A 67 -15.35 -4.02 -2.33
C TYR A 67 -14.89 -4.10 -0.86
N ASP A 68 -15.40 -5.10 -0.15
CA ASP A 68 -15.00 -5.38 1.23
C ASP A 68 -13.90 -6.42 1.27
N GLY A 69 -12.93 -6.23 2.17
CA GLY A 69 -11.82 -7.16 2.32
C GLY A 69 -11.44 -7.45 3.75
N PHE A 70 -10.89 -8.65 3.96
CA PHE A 70 -10.51 -9.16 5.27
C PHE A 70 -9.20 -9.92 5.17
N VAL A 71 -8.38 -9.78 6.20
CA VAL A 71 -7.14 -10.55 6.39
C VAL A 71 -7.38 -11.64 7.42
N PHE A 72 -6.81 -12.83 7.19
CA PHE A 72 -6.94 -13.98 8.08
C PHE A 72 -5.72 -14.91 7.96
N GLU A 73 -5.52 -15.77 8.97
CA GLU A 73 -4.52 -16.84 8.89
C GLU A 73 -4.93 -17.87 7.84
N ALA A 74 -4.02 -18.22 6.95
CA ALA A 74 -4.29 -19.16 5.87
C ALA A 74 -4.59 -20.58 6.42
N GLU A 75 -5.68 -21.20 5.96
CA GLU A 75 -6.19 -22.45 6.54
C GLU A 75 -5.36 -23.70 6.19
N ASN A 76 -4.79 -23.74 4.98
CA ASN A 76 -4.17 -24.94 4.42
C ASN A 76 -2.64 -24.86 4.29
N GLU A 77 -2.07 -23.69 4.52
CA GLU A 77 -0.63 -23.45 4.44
C GLU A 77 -0.24 -22.30 5.37
N PRO A 78 0.98 -22.26 5.93
CA PRO A 78 1.39 -21.19 6.83
C PRO A 78 1.39 -19.82 6.16
N GLY A 79 0.99 -18.79 6.92
CA GLY A 79 1.05 -17.40 6.52
C GLY A 79 -0.29 -16.69 6.58
N ILE A 80 -0.31 -15.49 6.00
CA ILE A 80 -1.45 -14.59 6.02
C ILE A 80 -2.10 -14.56 4.64
N ALA A 81 -3.41 -14.73 4.61
CA ALA A 81 -4.23 -14.62 3.43
C ALA A 81 -5.21 -13.45 3.55
N GLY A 82 -5.77 -13.06 2.41
CA GLY A 82 -6.86 -12.12 2.34
C GLY A 82 -7.96 -12.60 1.41
N VAL A 83 -9.08 -11.92 1.51
CA VAL A 83 -10.23 -12.08 0.61
C VAL A 83 -10.76 -10.69 0.24
N ILE A 84 -11.24 -10.54 -0.99
CA ILE A 84 -12.01 -9.39 -1.47
C ILE A 84 -13.37 -9.91 -1.92
N LEU A 85 -14.43 -9.29 -1.41
CA LEU A 85 -15.82 -9.69 -1.57
C LEU A 85 -16.62 -8.56 -2.23
N ASP A 86 -17.51 -8.94 -3.13
CA ASP A 86 -18.47 -8.02 -3.75
C ASP A 86 -19.86 -8.26 -3.16
N ASN A 87 -20.19 -7.48 -2.14
CA ASN A 87 -21.52 -7.45 -1.52
C ASN A 87 -22.07 -8.84 -1.21
N CYS A 88 -21.24 -9.69 -0.60
CA CYS A 88 -21.65 -11.03 -0.23
C CYS A 88 -22.82 -11.00 0.76
N PRO A 89 -23.80 -11.91 0.64
CA PRO A 89 -24.91 -11.99 1.59
C PRO A 89 -24.42 -12.36 2.98
N ASP A 90 -25.09 -11.83 4.00
CA ASP A 90 -24.85 -12.18 5.40
C ASP A 90 -25.61 -13.46 5.79
N GLY A 91 -25.09 -14.22 6.76
CA GLY A 91 -25.78 -15.35 7.39
C GLY A 91 -25.29 -16.72 6.95
N ASP A 92 -26.21 -17.69 6.84
CA ASP A 92 -25.90 -19.07 6.44
C ASP A 92 -25.69 -19.15 4.92
N VAL A 93 -24.53 -18.66 4.49
CA VAL A 93 -24.11 -18.68 3.10
C VAL A 93 -23.46 -20.01 2.77
N THR A 94 -23.92 -20.64 1.69
CA THR A 94 -23.27 -21.85 1.20
C THR A 94 -21.97 -21.50 0.46
N GLY A 95 -21.06 -22.48 0.32
CA GLY A 95 -19.79 -22.27 -0.39
C GLY A 95 -19.97 -21.77 -1.83
N VAL A 96 -21.04 -22.18 -2.52
CA VAL A 96 -21.33 -21.73 -3.89
C VAL A 96 -21.70 -20.24 -3.95
N GLU A 97 -22.46 -19.77 -2.97
CA GLU A 97 -22.84 -18.36 -2.88
C GLU A 97 -21.64 -17.49 -2.52
N LEU A 98 -20.81 -17.94 -1.57
CA LEU A 98 -19.54 -17.29 -1.23
C LEU A 98 -18.58 -17.22 -2.42
N ASP A 99 -18.44 -18.30 -3.18
CA ASP A 99 -17.57 -18.33 -4.35
C ASP A 99 -18.04 -17.37 -5.45
N ALA A 100 -19.37 -17.19 -5.60
CA ALA A 100 -19.94 -16.30 -6.60
C ALA A 100 -19.72 -14.81 -6.30
N CYS A 101 -19.65 -14.44 -5.03
CA CYS A 101 -19.41 -13.06 -4.58
C CYS A 101 -17.96 -12.80 -4.15
N THR A 102 -17.10 -13.83 -4.13
CA THR A 102 -15.65 -13.66 -3.91
C THR A 102 -14.98 -13.14 -5.18
N VAL A 103 -14.38 -11.96 -5.11
CA VAL A 103 -13.59 -11.37 -6.19
C VAL A 103 -12.20 -12.00 -6.22
N TRP A 104 -11.54 -12.05 -5.06
CA TRP A 104 -10.19 -12.59 -4.92
C TRP A 104 -10.03 -13.27 -3.55
N ARG A 105 -9.22 -14.33 -3.52
CA ARG A 105 -8.72 -14.95 -2.29
C ARG A 105 -7.29 -15.43 -2.54
N GLY A 106 -6.35 -15.05 -1.67
CA GLY A 106 -4.96 -15.43 -1.87
C GLY A 106 -4.06 -14.97 -0.73
N HIS A 107 -2.79 -15.35 -0.81
CA HIS A 107 -1.78 -14.93 0.16
C HIS A 107 -1.44 -13.46 0.03
N MET A 108 -1.16 -12.84 1.17
CA MET A 108 -0.70 -11.47 1.29
C MET A 108 0.71 -11.45 1.87
N TYR A 109 1.61 -10.73 1.22
CA TYR A 109 2.98 -10.57 1.67
C TYR A 109 3.39 -9.11 1.67
N GLY A 110 4.28 -8.75 2.58
CA GLY A 110 5.06 -7.53 2.44
C GLY A 110 6.23 -7.72 1.49
N ILE A 111 6.66 -6.63 0.88
CA ILE A 111 7.95 -6.54 0.20
C ILE A 111 8.82 -5.56 0.99
N ASP A 112 9.98 -6.05 1.43
CA ASP A 112 10.96 -5.26 2.18
C ASP A 112 11.78 -4.32 1.27
N ASP A 113 12.57 -3.44 1.88
CA ASP A 113 13.41 -2.46 1.19
C ASP A 113 14.44 -3.09 0.22
N ASN A 114 14.74 -4.39 0.37
CA ASN A 114 15.65 -5.13 -0.52
C ASN A 114 14.89 -5.87 -1.63
N GLY A 115 13.57 -5.72 -1.72
CA GLY A 115 12.71 -6.45 -2.64
C GLY A 115 12.41 -7.89 -2.21
N GLY A 116 12.74 -8.26 -0.97
CA GLY A 116 12.47 -9.57 -0.38
C GLY A 116 11.02 -9.69 0.09
N THR A 117 10.45 -10.88 -0.08
CA THR A 117 9.11 -11.20 0.45
C THR A 117 9.18 -11.44 1.95
N VAL A 118 8.36 -10.73 2.71
CA VAL A 118 8.19 -10.91 4.17
C VAL A 118 6.73 -11.21 4.50
N GLU A 119 6.50 -11.85 5.64
CA GLU A 119 5.15 -12.05 6.16
C GLU A 119 4.50 -10.69 6.47
N LEU A 120 3.19 -10.58 6.22
CA LEU A 120 2.44 -9.39 6.60
C LEU A 120 2.38 -9.30 8.13
N GLY A 121 2.73 -8.14 8.69
CA GLY A 121 2.70 -7.93 10.13
C GLY A 121 1.28 -7.92 10.70
N ALA A 122 1.17 -8.09 12.03
CA ALA A 122 -0.08 -7.91 12.76
C ALA A 122 -0.60 -6.47 12.67
N ALA A 123 -1.84 -6.23 13.12
CA ALA A 123 -2.53 -4.94 13.01
C ALA A 123 -1.72 -3.73 13.52
N ASP A 124 -1.01 -3.88 14.64
CA ASP A 124 -0.20 -2.84 15.29
C ASP A 124 1.26 -2.79 14.81
N ALA A 125 1.69 -3.76 14.00
CA ALA A 125 3.03 -3.79 13.45
C ALA A 125 3.23 -2.65 12.44
N PRO A 126 4.48 -2.19 12.22
CA PRO A 126 4.77 -1.22 11.18
C PRO A 126 4.31 -1.71 9.80
N ALA A 127 3.66 -0.83 9.05
CA ALA A 127 3.23 -1.09 7.70
C ALA A 127 4.43 -1.39 6.79
N VAL A 128 4.25 -2.35 5.90
CA VAL A 128 5.23 -2.69 4.86
C VAL A 128 5.22 -1.60 3.78
N GLY A 129 6.37 -1.35 3.14
CA GLY A 129 6.47 -0.32 2.09
C GLY A 129 5.71 -0.68 0.81
N GLN A 130 5.55 -1.98 0.55
CA GLN A 130 4.78 -2.51 -0.56
C GLN A 130 4.10 -3.81 -0.15
N LEU A 131 2.86 -3.98 -0.60
CA LEU A 131 2.03 -5.15 -0.41
C LEU A 131 1.97 -5.95 -1.71
N HIS A 132 2.05 -7.27 -1.62
CA HIS A 132 1.90 -8.20 -2.74
C HIS A 132 0.69 -9.11 -2.47
N LEU A 133 -0.32 -9.02 -3.33
CA LEU A 133 -1.55 -9.82 -3.25
C LEU A 133 -1.50 -10.89 -4.34
N LYS A 134 -1.11 -12.11 -3.96
CA LYS A 134 -0.86 -13.19 -4.93
C LYS A 134 -2.15 -13.57 -5.68
N GLY A 135 -2.10 -13.54 -7.01
CA GLY A 135 -3.18 -13.86 -7.93
C GLY A 135 -4.22 -12.73 -8.11
N LEU A 136 -4.00 -11.55 -7.54
CA LEU A 136 -4.97 -10.46 -7.59
C LEU A 136 -5.23 -9.98 -9.03
N ALA A 137 -4.18 -9.87 -9.83
CA ALA A 137 -4.31 -9.33 -11.18
C ALA A 137 -5.13 -10.25 -12.10
N GLU A 138 -4.97 -11.58 -11.96
CA GLU A 138 -5.79 -12.57 -12.66
C GLU A 138 -7.25 -12.49 -12.21
N ALA A 139 -7.47 -12.43 -10.89
CA ALA A 139 -8.80 -12.35 -10.30
C ALA A 139 -9.57 -11.10 -10.77
N LEU A 140 -8.90 -9.93 -10.76
CA LEU A 140 -9.49 -8.68 -11.25
C LEU A 140 -9.70 -8.70 -12.76
N THR A 141 -8.80 -9.27 -13.55
CA THR A 141 -9.01 -9.40 -15.01
C THR A 141 -10.26 -10.22 -15.33
N LYS A 142 -10.50 -11.29 -14.55
CA LYS A 142 -11.70 -12.11 -14.69
C LYS A 142 -12.97 -11.37 -14.30
N ARG A 143 -12.90 -10.51 -13.28
CA ARG A 143 -14.06 -9.74 -12.77
C ARG A 143 -14.36 -8.51 -13.63
N LEU A 144 -13.32 -7.80 -14.05
CA LEU A 144 -13.32 -6.47 -14.67
C LEU A 144 -12.39 -6.48 -15.90
N PRO A 145 -12.81 -7.08 -17.03
CA PRO A 145 -11.95 -7.24 -18.20
C PRO A 145 -11.45 -5.89 -18.75
N ASP A 146 -12.28 -4.85 -18.71
CA ASP A 146 -11.94 -3.51 -19.21
C ASP A 146 -10.86 -2.81 -18.35
N LEU A 147 -10.73 -3.17 -17.07
CA LEU A 147 -9.69 -2.64 -16.19
C LEU A 147 -8.31 -3.16 -16.60
N ALA A 148 -8.22 -4.44 -16.96
CA ALA A 148 -6.97 -5.10 -17.32
C ALA A 148 -6.37 -4.57 -18.62
N GLU A 149 -7.18 -4.00 -19.52
CA GLU A 149 -6.69 -3.31 -20.71
C GLU A 149 -6.02 -1.96 -20.38
N ARG A 150 -6.35 -1.38 -19.23
CA ARG A 150 -5.89 -0.05 -18.81
C ARG A 150 -4.66 -0.11 -17.90
N ILE A 151 -4.49 -1.17 -17.13
CA ILE A 151 -3.46 -1.29 -16.09
C ILE A 151 -2.62 -2.55 -16.31
N PRO A 152 -1.28 -2.45 -16.40
CA PRO A 152 -0.41 -3.62 -16.50
C PRO A 152 -0.57 -4.58 -15.31
N GLN A 153 -0.57 -5.88 -15.58
CA GLN A 153 -0.82 -6.93 -14.59
C GLN A 153 0.13 -6.85 -13.38
N ASP A 154 1.39 -6.53 -13.60
CA ASP A 154 2.41 -6.38 -12.56
C ASP A 154 2.15 -5.20 -11.62
N GLN A 155 1.40 -4.19 -12.07
CA GLN A 155 1.01 -3.03 -11.26
C GLN A 155 -0.26 -3.29 -10.43
N ILE A 156 -1.06 -4.29 -10.80
CA ILE A 156 -2.25 -4.69 -10.04
C ILE A 156 -1.86 -5.62 -8.88
N GLU A 157 -0.87 -6.48 -9.10
CA GLU A 157 -0.44 -7.51 -8.15
C GLU A 157 0.30 -6.93 -6.92
N ARG A 158 0.94 -5.76 -7.08
CA ARG A 158 1.75 -5.11 -6.05
C ARG A 158 1.32 -3.67 -5.83
N LEU A 159 0.99 -3.34 -4.58
CA LEU A 159 0.50 -2.03 -4.18
C LEU A 159 1.51 -1.35 -3.25
N ASN A 160 1.87 -0.11 -3.52
CA ASN A 160 2.81 0.66 -2.71
C ASN A 160 2.08 1.34 -1.56
N LEU A 161 2.73 1.46 -0.40
CA LEU A 161 2.22 2.28 0.70
C LEU A 161 2.17 3.75 0.25
N VAL A 162 0.98 4.33 0.24
CA VAL A 162 0.74 5.71 -0.19
C VAL A 162 0.10 6.58 0.90
N ALA A 163 -0.49 5.97 1.92
CA ALA A 163 -1.16 6.70 2.98
C ALA A 163 -1.04 5.99 4.34
N CYS A 164 -1.15 6.79 5.40
CA CYS A 164 -1.44 6.31 6.74
C CYS A 164 -2.63 7.11 7.29
N GLN A 165 -3.69 6.42 7.69
CA GLN A 165 -4.91 7.04 8.18
C GLN A 165 -4.72 7.52 9.63
N GLU A 166 -5.34 8.66 9.97
CA GLU A 166 -5.31 9.27 11.30
C GLU A 166 -6.51 8.84 12.17
#